data_AF-A0A8S3UXS9-F1
#
_entry.id   AF-A0A8S3UXS9-F1
#
_cell.length_a   1.000
_cell.length_b   1.000
_cell.length_c   1.000
_cell.angle_alpha   90.00
_cell.angle_beta   90.00
_cell.angle_gamma   90.00
#
_symmetry.space_group_name_H-M   'P 1'
#
loop_
_entity.id
_entity.type
_entity.pdbx_description
1 polymer ?
#
loop_
_entity_poly.entity_id
_entity_poly.type
_entity_poly.pdbx_seq_one_letter_code
_entity_poly.pdbx_strand_id
1 'polypeptide(L)'
;MENKQQTRKKLRISKNKKKGWKKTDITEVEEFLEDQRLQERTGGLVAEKKDEQLFIVDKAPEEEPQIQRKRKKKDITNLKCHSHLQFDPRIKPARIAHNLRKPGVERRHERVVEKIKSGKKTATEIQAQKQSRADRKLKRETRRKEHRLFKKSYDLWGTENTEEDLPVKKQKFNPPKHHREKPTLVSNVEIPHPGASYNPAFDDYQALIEKAHNVELDKAELEKTWLTEMSAGLADDDTVEENDIGDLDLDKISVNPPVQREKKKTKIQRNKEKKLKQQEKLQKTDKAKNLGQTKYLD
;
A
#
# COMPACT_ATOMS: atom_id res chain seq x y z
N MET A 1 -0.63 46.83 9.05
CA MET A 1 -2.02 46.30 9.02
C MET A 1 -2.26 45.66 10.38
N GLU A 2 -2.64 46.45 11.39
CA GLU A 2 -2.92 45.95 12.73
C GLU A 2 -4.22 45.16 12.71
N ASN A 3 -4.12 43.84 12.88
CA ASN A 3 -5.29 42.99 13.11
C ASN A 3 -5.81 43.30 14.52
N LYS A 4 -6.74 44.24 14.61
CA LYS A 4 -7.52 44.51 15.81
C LYS A 4 -8.39 43.27 16.07
N GLN A 5 -7.88 42.34 16.88
CA GLN A 5 -8.63 41.14 17.27
C GLN A 5 -9.92 41.59 17.94
N GLN A 6 -11.05 41.36 17.27
CA GLN A 6 -12.36 41.65 17.83
C GLN A 6 -12.62 40.64 18.95
N THR A 7 -12.40 41.04 20.20
CA THR A 7 -12.75 40.23 21.36
C THR A 7 -14.27 40.07 21.39
N ARG A 8 -14.77 38.88 21.04
CA ARG A 8 -16.19 38.56 21.14
C ARG A 8 -16.59 38.58 22.61
N LYS A 9 -17.68 39.27 22.95
CA LYS A 9 -18.19 39.31 24.33
C LYS A 9 -18.67 37.91 24.72
N LYS A 10 -18.11 37.35 25.79
CA LYS A 10 -18.52 36.04 26.31
C LYS A 10 -19.98 36.08 26.74
N LEU A 11 -20.79 35.15 26.23
CA LEU A 11 -22.20 35.03 26.59
C LEU A 11 -22.33 34.71 28.08
N ARG A 12 -23.02 35.56 28.85
CA ARG A 12 -23.28 35.34 30.27
C ARG A 12 -24.44 34.36 30.43
N ILE A 13 -24.13 33.07 30.44
CA ILE A 13 -25.11 31.98 30.57
C ILE A 13 -24.94 31.33 31.95
N SER A 14 -26.05 31.08 32.66
CA SER A 14 -26.02 30.32 33.93
C SER A 14 -25.55 28.90 33.69
N LYS A 15 -24.56 28.45 34.47
CA LYS A 15 -23.93 27.12 34.38
C LYS A 15 -24.56 26.10 35.33
N ASN A 16 -25.73 26.39 35.90
CA ASN A 16 -26.34 25.50 36.89
C ASN A 16 -27.11 24.33 36.25
N LYS A 17 -27.40 24.38 34.93
CA LYS A 17 -28.15 23.35 34.20
C LYS A 17 -27.37 22.84 33.00
N LYS A 18 -27.52 21.55 32.65
CA LYS A 18 -26.85 20.89 31.49
C LYS A 18 -27.08 21.61 30.15
N LYS A 19 -28.25 22.27 29.97
CA LYS A 19 -28.55 23.08 28.78
C LYS A 19 -27.62 24.29 28.63
N GLY A 20 -27.12 24.85 29.74
CA GLY A 20 -26.14 25.93 29.74
C GLY A 20 -24.73 25.44 29.36
N TRP A 21 -24.34 24.25 29.81
CA TRP A 21 -23.03 23.66 29.48
C TRP A 21 -22.89 23.38 27.98
N LYS A 22 -23.97 22.95 27.32
CA LYS A 22 -23.97 22.74 25.87
C LYS A 22 -23.81 24.02 25.05
N LYS A 23 -24.01 25.20 25.65
CA LYS A 23 -23.96 26.51 24.98
C LYS A 23 -22.68 27.29 25.26
N THR A 24 -21.73 26.72 26.00
CA THR A 24 -20.44 27.37 26.24
C THR A 24 -19.49 27.04 25.11
N ASP A 25 -19.09 28.06 24.34
CA ASP A 25 -18.06 27.92 23.31
C ASP A 25 -16.70 27.71 24.00
N ILE A 26 -16.08 26.56 23.76
CA ILE A 26 -14.75 26.18 24.29
C ILE A 26 -13.63 26.32 23.25
N THR A 27 -13.98 26.72 22.01
CA THR A 27 -13.04 26.79 20.88
C THR A 27 -11.86 27.71 21.16
N GLU A 28 -12.07 28.84 21.85
CA GLU A 28 -11.00 29.75 22.27
C GLU A 28 -9.95 29.05 23.16
N VAL A 29 -10.41 28.17 24.06
CA VAL A 29 -9.53 27.41 24.96
C VAL A 29 -8.84 26.28 24.20
N GLU A 30 -9.55 25.62 23.29
CA GLU A 30 -8.99 24.56 22.44
C GLU A 30 -7.91 25.11 21.50
N GLU A 31 -8.19 26.21 20.80
CA GLU A 31 -7.25 26.92 19.94
C GLU A 31 -6.00 27.37 20.73
N PHE A 32 -6.18 27.93 21.93
CA PHE A 32 -5.05 28.29 22.79
C PHE A 32 -4.18 27.09 23.18
N LEU A 33 -4.79 25.96 23.56
CA LEU A 33 -4.06 24.74 23.93
C LEU A 33 -3.41 24.07 22.72
N GLU A 34 -4.02 24.15 21.55
CA GLU A 34 -3.43 23.68 20.28
C GLU A 34 -2.23 24.53 19.88
N ASP A 35 -2.34 25.86 19.98
CA ASP A 35 -1.23 26.78 19.73
C ASP A 35 -0.07 26.55 20.71
N GLN A 36 -0.37 26.32 22.00
CA GLN A 36 0.65 25.97 22.99
C GLN A 36 1.39 24.68 22.61
N ARG A 37 0.65 23.60 22.26
CA ARG A 37 1.26 22.33 21.81
C ARG A 37 2.05 22.50 20.51
N LEU A 38 1.59 23.37 19.61
CA LEU A 38 2.28 23.66 18.37
C LEU A 38 3.60 24.36 18.64
N GLN A 39 3.62 25.34 19.56
CA GLN A 39 4.84 26.01 20.01
C GLN A 39 5.81 25.03 20.69
N GLU A 40 5.31 24.16 21.56
CA GLU A 40 6.11 23.08 22.16
C GLU A 40 6.76 22.19 21.09
N ARG A 41 6.03 21.85 20.02
CA ARG A 41 6.54 21.05 18.90
C ARG A 41 7.56 21.78 18.03
N THR A 42 7.39 23.08 17.77
CA THR A 42 8.25 23.87 16.87
C THR A 42 9.49 24.42 17.57
N GLY A 43 9.57 24.31 18.89
CA GLY A 43 10.79 24.58 19.64
C GLY A 43 10.61 25.24 21.01
N GLY A 44 9.46 25.06 21.68
CA GLY A 44 9.16 25.61 23.00
C GLY A 44 8.36 26.92 22.97
N LEU A 45 7.69 27.24 24.09
CA LEU A 45 6.94 28.49 24.23
C LEU A 45 7.88 29.68 24.10
N VAL A 46 7.44 30.69 23.35
CA VAL A 46 8.22 31.93 23.16
C VAL A 46 8.43 32.65 24.50
N ALA A 47 7.47 32.56 25.42
CA ALA A 47 7.54 33.18 26.75
C ALA A 47 8.65 32.64 27.66
N GLU A 48 9.12 31.40 27.43
CA GLU A 48 10.16 30.77 28.25
C GLU A 48 11.57 30.99 27.68
N LYS A 49 11.67 31.42 26.42
CA LYS A 49 12.96 31.66 25.77
C LYS A 49 13.54 32.99 26.23
N LYS A 50 14.84 33.01 26.47
CA LYS A 50 15.58 34.25 26.76
C LYS A 50 15.66 35.11 25.50
N ASP A 51 15.62 36.42 25.67
CA ASP A 51 15.68 37.40 24.58
C ASP A 51 16.93 37.22 23.70
N GLU A 52 18.06 36.81 24.27
CA GLU A 52 19.30 36.51 23.55
C GLU A 52 19.15 35.40 22.50
N GLN A 53 18.20 34.48 22.69
CA GLN A 53 17.90 33.42 21.72
C GLN A 53 16.88 33.86 20.68
N LEU A 54 16.06 34.85 21.00
CA LEU A 54 15.00 35.36 20.12
C LEU A 54 15.52 36.45 19.17
N PHE A 55 16.46 37.25 19.64
CA PHE A 55 16.94 38.43 18.94
C PHE A 55 18.44 38.36 18.70
N ILE A 56 18.82 38.48 17.44
CA ILE A 56 20.21 38.74 17.04
C ILE A 56 20.29 40.24 16.75
N VAL A 57 21.02 40.97 17.59
CA VAL A 57 21.23 42.41 17.39
C VAL A 57 22.43 42.60 16.47
N ASP A 58 22.17 42.76 15.17
CA ASP A 58 23.19 43.13 14.20
C ASP A 58 23.66 44.57 14.46
N LYS A 59 24.89 44.72 14.96
CA LYS A 59 25.56 46.02 15.18
C LYS A 59 26.58 46.35 14.09
N ALA A 60 26.63 45.57 13.03
CA ALA A 60 27.53 45.82 11.91
C ALA A 60 26.86 46.73 10.87
N PRO A 61 27.58 47.67 10.24
CA PRO A 61 27.09 48.35 9.05
C PRO A 61 26.85 47.30 7.94
N GLU A 62 25.74 47.45 7.22
CA GLU A 62 25.28 46.54 6.16
C GLU A 62 26.34 46.42 5.05
N GLU A 63 27.28 45.48 5.20
CA GLU A 63 28.09 45.02 4.09
C GLU A 63 27.20 44.14 3.22
N GLU A 64 26.83 44.65 2.04
CA GLU A 64 26.02 43.92 1.07
C GLU A 64 26.63 42.51 0.87
N PRO A 65 25.86 41.44 1.11
CA PRO A 65 26.40 40.10 1.04
C PRO A 65 26.83 39.83 -0.40
N GLN A 66 28.14 39.79 -0.65
CA GLN A 66 28.68 39.30 -1.91
C GLN A 66 28.07 37.93 -2.15
N ILE A 67 27.22 37.84 -3.17
CA ILE A 67 26.47 36.65 -3.54
C ILE A 67 27.49 35.59 -3.97
N GLN A 68 28.00 34.84 -3.00
CA GLN A 68 28.72 33.61 -3.30
C GLN A 68 27.71 32.72 -4.01
N ARG A 69 27.98 32.44 -5.29
CA ARG A 69 27.13 31.64 -6.18
C ARG A 69 26.69 30.38 -5.43
N LYS A 70 25.47 30.40 -4.92
CA LYS A 70 24.89 29.29 -4.16
C LYS A 70 24.99 28.08 -5.09
N ARG A 71 25.78 27.07 -4.70
CA ARG A 71 25.74 25.75 -5.33
C ARG A 71 24.26 25.38 -5.41
N LYS A 72 23.76 25.07 -6.62
CA LYS A 72 22.35 24.70 -6.82
C LYS A 72 22.00 23.67 -5.74
N LYS A 73 21.18 24.05 -4.77
CA LYS A 73 20.66 23.11 -3.78
C LYS A 73 20.01 22.01 -4.61
N LYS A 74 20.39 20.75 -4.37
CA LYS A 74 19.72 19.62 -5.02
C LYS A 74 18.23 19.83 -4.82
N ASP A 75 17.47 19.85 -5.92
CA ASP A 75 16.03 20.02 -5.86
C ASP A 75 15.50 19.04 -4.82
N ILE A 76 14.67 19.54 -3.90
CA ILE A 76 14.13 18.75 -2.79
C ILE A 76 13.44 17.54 -3.42
N THR A 77 14.09 16.37 -3.36
CA THR A 77 13.51 15.14 -3.85
C THR A 77 12.29 14.86 -2.99
N ASN A 78 11.13 14.66 -3.61
CA ASN A 78 9.91 14.31 -2.89
C ASN A 78 10.20 13.16 -1.92
N LEU A 79 9.65 13.27 -0.70
CA LEU A 79 9.72 12.18 0.27
C LEU A 79 9.23 10.88 -0.38
N LYS A 80 9.77 9.73 0.03
CA LYS A 80 9.46 8.44 -0.59
C LYS A 80 7.96 8.13 -0.61
N CYS A 81 7.21 8.56 0.42
CA CYS A 81 5.75 8.48 0.45
C CYS A 81 5.08 9.31 -0.67
N HIS A 82 5.57 10.52 -0.93
CA HIS A 82 5.07 11.40 -2.00
C HIS A 82 5.55 11.00 -3.40
N SER A 83 6.63 10.23 -3.52
CA SER A 83 7.08 9.68 -4.81
C SER A 83 6.05 8.74 -5.45
N HIS A 84 5.22 8.06 -4.67
CA HIS A 84 4.18 7.17 -5.20
C HIS A 84 2.93 7.93 -5.70
N LEU A 85 2.75 9.18 -5.28
CA LEU A 85 1.69 10.07 -5.77
C LEU A 85 2.08 10.79 -7.06
N GLN A 86 3.38 10.83 -7.38
CA GLN A 86 3.86 11.43 -8.61
C GLN A 86 3.55 10.53 -9.80
N PHE A 87 3.33 11.17 -10.94
CA PHE A 87 3.11 10.48 -12.20
C PHE A 87 4.35 9.67 -12.59
N ASP A 88 4.21 8.37 -12.81
CA ASP A 88 5.33 7.52 -13.22
C ASP A 88 5.75 7.87 -14.66
N PRO A 89 6.96 8.42 -14.90
CA PRO A 89 7.37 8.91 -16.22
C PRO A 89 7.44 7.81 -17.29
N ARG A 90 7.41 6.53 -16.91
CA ARG A 90 7.37 5.39 -17.84
C ARG A 90 5.97 5.05 -18.32
N ILE A 91 4.96 5.42 -17.54
CA ILE A 91 3.56 5.29 -17.95
C ILE A 91 3.26 6.54 -18.77
N LYS A 92 2.67 6.40 -19.96
CA LYS A 92 2.21 7.59 -20.70
C LYS A 92 0.92 8.07 -20.02
N PRO A 93 0.75 9.38 -19.76
CA PRO A 93 -0.49 9.84 -19.17
C PRO A 93 -1.61 9.45 -20.11
N ALA A 94 -2.73 8.97 -19.55
CA ALA A 94 -3.91 8.72 -20.34
C ALA A 94 -4.14 9.99 -21.16
N ARG A 95 -4.13 9.85 -22.49
CA ARG A 95 -4.38 10.98 -23.38
C ARG A 95 -5.82 11.40 -23.14
N ILE A 96 -6.02 12.33 -22.21
CA ILE A 96 -7.23 13.13 -22.17
C ILE A 96 -7.21 13.84 -23.50
N ALA A 97 -8.10 13.44 -24.40
CA ALA A 97 -8.19 14.06 -25.69
C ALA A 97 -8.58 15.52 -25.46
N HIS A 98 -7.60 16.43 -25.43
CA HIS A 98 -7.83 17.88 -25.49
C HIS A 98 -8.51 18.31 -26.81
N ASN A 99 -8.89 17.34 -27.65
CA ASN A 99 -9.78 17.48 -28.77
C ASN A 99 -11.26 17.51 -28.35
N LEU A 100 -11.62 18.01 -27.17
CA LEU A 100 -12.89 18.73 -27.07
C LEU A 100 -12.68 20.08 -27.78
N ARG A 101 -12.71 20.04 -29.12
CA ARG A 101 -13.09 21.23 -29.88
C ARG A 101 -14.43 21.64 -29.28
N LYS A 102 -14.48 22.76 -28.55
CA LYS A 102 -15.77 23.33 -28.13
C LYS A 102 -16.62 23.42 -29.40
N PRO A 103 -17.78 22.74 -29.48
CA PRO A 103 -18.67 22.90 -30.61
C PRO A 103 -19.02 24.39 -30.69
N GLY A 104 -18.76 25.03 -31.84
CA GLY A 104 -19.16 26.42 -32.08
C GLY A 104 -18.08 27.50 -32.00
N VAL A 105 -16.81 27.21 -31.68
CA VAL A 105 -15.73 28.22 -31.77
C VAL A 105 -14.87 27.97 -33.00
N GLU A 106 -15.27 28.53 -34.15
CA GLU A 106 -14.40 28.62 -35.33
C GLU A 106 -13.28 29.63 -35.05
N ARG A 107 -12.15 29.16 -34.50
CA ARG A 107 -10.94 29.99 -34.33
C ARG A 107 -10.22 30.29 -35.65
N ARG A 108 -10.93 30.25 -36.79
CA ARG A 108 -10.34 30.53 -38.10
C ARG A 108 -10.67 31.97 -38.46
N HIS A 109 -9.65 32.71 -38.89
CA HIS A 109 -9.85 34.05 -39.43
C HIS A 109 -10.83 33.99 -40.61
N GLU A 110 -11.75 34.94 -40.70
CA GLU A 110 -12.81 35.01 -41.72
C GLU A 110 -12.28 34.83 -43.16
N ARG A 111 -11.16 35.48 -43.48
CA ARG A 111 -10.45 35.34 -44.76
C ARG A 111 -10.08 33.90 -45.12
N VAL A 112 -9.75 33.07 -44.12
CA VAL A 112 -9.43 31.65 -44.33
C VAL A 112 -10.70 30.85 -44.62
N VAL A 113 -11.81 31.18 -43.96
CA VAL A 113 -13.12 30.56 -44.20
C VAL A 113 -13.63 30.88 -45.60
N GLU A 114 -13.53 32.14 -46.03
CA GLU A 114 -13.89 32.59 -47.38
C GLU A 114 -13.02 31.96 -48.47
N LYS A 115 -11.70 31.86 -48.24
CA LYS A 115 -10.79 31.16 -49.17
C LYS A 115 -11.15 29.67 -49.30
N ILE A 116 -11.55 29.02 -48.20
CA ILE A 116 -11.99 27.62 -48.22
C ILE A 116 -13.33 27.48 -48.97
N LYS A 117 -14.30 28.37 -48.70
CA LYS A 117 -15.62 28.37 -49.36
C LYS A 117 -15.51 28.64 -50.86
N SER A 118 -14.62 29.55 -51.27
CA SER A 118 -14.41 29.90 -52.69
C SER A 118 -13.65 28.84 -53.48
N GLY A 119 -12.99 27.88 -52.81
CA GLY A 119 -12.31 26.75 -53.46
C GLY A 119 -11.09 27.12 -54.31
N LYS A 120 -10.71 28.41 -54.36
CA LYS A 120 -9.58 28.90 -55.16
C LYS A 120 -8.27 28.57 -54.45
N LYS A 121 -7.42 27.78 -55.10
CA LYS A 121 -6.08 27.42 -54.62
C LYS A 121 -5.03 28.14 -55.43
N THR A 122 -3.97 28.58 -54.76
CA THR A 122 -2.80 29.13 -55.46
C THR A 122 -1.97 28.01 -56.09
N ALA A 123 -1.16 28.32 -57.11
CA ALA A 123 -0.30 27.33 -57.77
C ALA A 123 0.66 26.64 -56.78
N THR A 124 1.16 27.39 -55.78
CA THR A 124 2.00 26.88 -54.69
C THR A 124 1.27 25.87 -53.81
N GLU A 125 -0.02 26.09 -53.54
CA GLU A 125 -0.86 25.22 -52.72
C GLU A 125 -1.19 23.91 -53.45
N ILE A 126 -1.36 23.97 -54.78
CA ILE A 126 -1.53 22.79 -55.64
C ILE A 126 -0.24 21.96 -55.66
N GLN A 127 0.92 22.60 -55.79
CA GLN A 127 2.22 21.91 -55.78
C GLN A 127 2.51 21.25 -54.43
N ALA A 128 2.25 21.95 -53.33
CA ALA A 128 2.38 21.39 -51.98
C ALA A 128 1.44 20.20 -51.75
N GLN A 129 0.21 20.26 -52.29
CA GLN A 129 -0.73 19.14 -52.20
C GLN A 129 -0.25 17.91 -52.99
N LYS A 130 0.37 18.09 -54.15
CA LYS A 130 0.98 16.99 -54.93
C LYS A 130 2.15 16.34 -54.17
N GLN A 131 3.06 17.14 -53.61
CA GLN A 131 4.19 16.65 -52.82
C GLN A 131 3.71 15.86 -51.57
N SER A 132 2.77 16.42 -50.81
CA SER A 132 2.20 15.75 -49.63
C SER A 132 1.56 14.39 -49.97
N ARG A 133 0.90 14.28 -51.14
CA ARG A 133 0.35 13.00 -51.62
C ARG A 133 1.44 11.98 -51.93
N ALA A 134 2.54 12.41 -52.55
CA ALA A 134 3.69 11.55 -52.85
C ALA A 134 4.35 11.06 -51.55
N ASP A 135 4.61 11.95 -50.60
CA ASP A 135 5.21 11.60 -49.30
C ASP A 135 4.34 10.62 -48.52
N ARG A 136 3.02 10.83 -48.52
CA ARG A 136 2.07 9.92 -47.86
C ARG A 136 2.08 8.53 -48.50
N LYS A 137 2.27 8.43 -49.82
CA LYS A 137 2.39 7.16 -50.54
C LYS A 137 3.68 6.44 -50.15
N LEU A 138 4.82 7.14 -50.17
CA LEU A 138 6.12 6.63 -49.75
C LEU A 138 6.10 6.13 -48.30
N LYS A 139 5.49 6.91 -47.38
CA LYS A 139 5.33 6.54 -45.97
C LYS A 139 4.44 5.29 -45.79
N ARG A 140 3.44 5.10 -46.63
CA ARG A 140 2.59 3.90 -46.59
C ARG A 140 3.35 2.66 -47.07
N GLU A 141 4.19 2.81 -48.09
CA GLU A 141 5.00 1.71 -48.63
C GLU A 141 6.12 1.28 -47.67
N THR A 142 6.83 2.24 -47.07
CA THR A 142 7.81 1.97 -46.00
C THR A 142 7.15 1.27 -44.81
N ARG A 143 6.01 1.78 -44.32
CA ARG A 143 5.26 1.12 -43.24
C ARG A 143 4.78 -0.28 -43.61
N ARG A 144 4.38 -0.52 -44.87
CA ARG A 144 4.02 -1.87 -45.36
C ARG A 144 5.22 -2.81 -45.37
N LYS A 145 6.42 -2.32 -45.69
CA LYS A 145 7.67 -3.10 -45.64
C LYS A 145 8.12 -3.36 -44.20
N GLU A 146 8.03 -2.37 -43.32
CA GLU A 146 8.36 -2.49 -41.88
C GLU A 146 7.41 -3.43 -41.14
N HIS A 147 6.11 -3.39 -41.46
CA HIS A 147 5.10 -4.29 -40.89
C HIS A 147 4.94 -5.62 -41.65
N ARG A 148 5.82 -5.94 -42.61
CA ARG A 148 6.03 -7.34 -43.00
C ARG A 148 6.77 -8.01 -41.84
N LEU A 149 6.01 -8.35 -40.80
CA LEU A 149 6.46 -9.30 -39.79
C LEU A 149 6.96 -10.52 -40.57
N PHE A 150 8.23 -10.86 -40.41
CA PHE A 150 8.81 -12.06 -40.96
C PHE A 150 8.08 -13.24 -40.31
N LYS A 151 6.95 -13.64 -40.88
CA LYS A 151 6.09 -14.69 -40.34
C LYS A 151 6.71 -16.01 -40.76
N LYS A 152 7.89 -16.33 -40.18
CA LYS A 152 8.40 -17.70 -40.15
C LYS A 152 7.37 -18.49 -39.34
N SER A 153 6.62 -19.34 -40.03
CA SER A 153 5.69 -20.29 -39.41
C SER A 153 6.50 -21.32 -38.64
N TYR A 154 6.68 -21.08 -37.34
CA TYR A 154 7.32 -22.02 -36.44
C TYR A 154 6.26 -23.02 -35.95
N ASP A 155 6.46 -24.30 -36.21
CA ASP A 155 5.60 -25.36 -35.72
C ASP A 155 5.96 -25.66 -34.25
N LEU A 156 5.07 -25.31 -33.33
CA LEU A 156 5.29 -25.48 -31.88
C LEU A 156 5.34 -26.94 -31.43
N TRP A 157 4.96 -27.89 -32.30
CA TRP A 157 4.89 -29.32 -32.00
C TRP A 157 5.81 -30.16 -32.89
N GLY A 158 6.50 -29.54 -33.85
CA GLY A 158 7.49 -30.18 -34.71
C GLY A 158 8.78 -30.48 -33.95
N THR A 159 9.33 -31.67 -34.15
CA THR A 159 10.62 -32.08 -33.55
C THR A 159 11.84 -31.52 -34.29
N GLU A 160 11.63 -30.92 -35.48
CA GLU A 160 12.67 -30.43 -36.39
C GLU A 160 12.94 -28.92 -36.26
N ASN A 161 12.63 -28.32 -35.12
CA ASN A 161 12.96 -26.91 -34.91
C ASN A 161 14.46 -26.76 -34.61
N THR A 162 15.27 -26.57 -35.65
CA THR A 162 16.69 -26.21 -35.52
C THR A 162 16.83 -24.89 -34.74
N GLU A 163 17.65 -24.90 -33.69
CA GLU A 163 17.86 -23.75 -32.78
C GLU A 163 18.38 -22.48 -33.49
N GLU A 164 18.85 -22.63 -34.73
CA GLU A 164 19.41 -21.58 -35.58
C GLU A 164 18.36 -20.59 -36.11
N ASP A 165 17.07 -20.94 -36.09
CA ASP A 165 16.00 -20.14 -36.69
C ASP A 165 15.47 -18.99 -35.82
N LEU A 166 15.94 -18.85 -34.58
CA LEU A 166 15.53 -17.77 -33.68
C LEU A 166 16.41 -16.52 -33.88
N PRO A 167 15.89 -15.42 -34.45
CA PRO A 167 16.69 -14.25 -34.85
C PRO A 167 17.17 -13.37 -33.68
N VAL A 168 17.07 -13.83 -32.43
CA VAL A 168 17.50 -13.06 -31.26
C VAL A 168 18.28 -13.97 -30.34
N LYS A 169 19.60 -13.70 -30.20
CA LYS A 169 20.41 -14.25 -29.11
C LYS A 169 19.68 -13.94 -27.81
N LYS A 170 19.01 -14.93 -27.21
CA LYS A 170 18.27 -14.77 -25.96
C LYS A 170 19.24 -14.21 -24.93
N GLN A 171 19.01 -12.97 -24.50
CA GLN A 171 19.78 -12.37 -23.41
C GLN A 171 19.63 -13.30 -22.20
N LYS A 172 20.74 -13.81 -21.68
CA LYS A 172 20.74 -14.70 -20.52
C LYS A 172 20.38 -13.86 -19.29
N PHE A 173 19.10 -13.83 -18.93
CA PHE A 173 18.66 -13.23 -17.67
C PHE A 173 18.85 -14.25 -16.55
N ASN A 174 19.44 -13.82 -15.44
CA ASN A 174 19.53 -14.64 -14.23
C ASN A 174 18.21 -14.54 -13.46
N PRO A 175 17.33 -15.56 -13.50
CA PRO A 175 16.08 -15.50 -12.75
C PRO A 175 16.37 -15.46 -11.24
N PRO A 176 15.48 -14.82 -10.45
CA PRO A 176 15.55 -14.90 -8.99
C PRO A 176 15.59 -16.34 -8.49
N LYS A 177 16.25 -16.59 -7.35
CA LYS A 177 16.47 -17.94 -6.79
C LYS A 177 15.17 -18.74 -6.64
N HIS A 178 14.11 -18.09 -6.18
CA HIS A 178 12.79 -18.71 -5.94
C HIS A 178 11.95 -18.94 -7.21
N HIS A 179 12.42 -18.53 -8.39
CA HIS A 179 11.65 -18.67 -9.63
C HIS A 179 11.39 -20.14 -10.00
N ARG A 180 12.26 -21.06 -9.57
CA ARG A 180 12.13 -22.50 -9.83
C ARG A 180 11.54 -23.27 -8.65
N GLU A 181 11.31 -22.60 -7.52
CA GLU A 181 10.70 -23.21 -6.37
C GLU A 181 9.19 -23.29 -6.61
N LYS A 182 8.60 -24.47 -6.34
CA LYS A 182 7.15 -24.63 -6.45
C LYS A 182 6.48 -23.76 -5.37
N PRO A 183 5.41 -23.01 -5.70
CA PRO A 183 4.77 -22.11 -4.75
C PRO A 183 4.08 -22.87 -3.61
N THR A 184 3.72 -24.13 -3.83
CA THR A 184 3.03 -24.99 -2.87
C THR A 184 3.72 -26.35 -2.79
N LEU A 185 3.69 -26.94 -1.59
CA LEU A 185 4.13 -28.32 -1.33
C LEU A 185 3.05 -29.34 -1.69
N VAL A 186 1.82 -28.89 -1.95
CA VAL A 186 0.69 -29.74 -2.30
C VAL A 186 0.86 -30.28 -3.72
N SER A 187 0.55 -31.56 -3.93
CA SER A 187 0.53 -32.16 -5.26
C SER A 187 -0.51 -31.48 -6.15
N ASN A 188 -0.23 -31.40 -7.45
CA ASN A 188 -1.14 -30.78 -8.41
C ASN A 188 -2.47 -31.52 -8.57
N VAL A 189 -2.50 -32.80 -8.18
CA VAL A 189 -3.67 -33.67 -8.27
C VAL A 189 -3.85 -34.35 -6.93
N GLU A 190 -5.09 -34.33 -6.42
CA GLU A 190 -5.51 -35.11 -5.26
C GLU A 190 -5.90 -36.51 -5.73
N ILE A 191 -5.22 -37.53 -5.21
CA ILE A 191 -5.51 -38.93 -5.54
C ILE A 191 -6.47 -39.45 -4.46
N PRO A 192 -7.65 -40.00 -4.82
CA PRO A 192 -8.60 -40.54 -3.84
C PRO A 192 -8.01 -41.78 -3.15
N HIS A 193 -8.48 -42.06 -1.93
CA HIS A 193 -8.09 -43.27 -1.20
C HIS A 193 -8.60 -44.53 -1.95
N PRO A 194 -7.82 -45.62 -2.06
CA PRO A 194 -8.24 -46.83 -2.77
C PRO A 194 -9.53 -47.45 -2.21
N GLY A 195 -9.73 -47.33 -0.89
CA GLY A 195 -10.95 -47.75 -0.19
C GLY A 195 -12.24 -47.02 -0.58
N ALA A 196 -12.16 -45.93 -1.36
CA ALA A 196 -13.32 -45.17 -1.85
C ALA A 196 -13.84 -45.69 -3.20
N SER A 197 -13.21 -46.71 -3.78
CA SER A 197 -13.72 -47.38 -4.97
C SER A 197 -15.01 -48.14 -4.66
N TYR A 198 -15.81 -48.44 -5.69
CA TYR A 198 -17.08 -49.16 -5.54
C TYR A 198 -16.90 -50.60 -5.01
N ASN A 199 -15.75 -51.22 -5.32
CA ASN A 199 -15.38 -52.56 -4.86
C ASN A 199 -13.96 -52.53 -4.26
N PRO A 200 -13.80 -51.96 -3.04
CA PRO A 200 -12.50 -51.83 -2.41
C PRO A 200 -12.04 -53.17 -1.84
N ALA A 201 -10.73 -53.36 -1.72
CA ALA A 201 -10.20 -54.40 -0.84
C ALA A 201 -10.60 -54.11 0.61
N PHE A 202 -10.79 -55.15 1.41
CA PHE A 202 -11.24 -55.02 2.79
C PHE A 202 -10.30 -54.13 3.62
N ASP A 203 -9.00 -54.34 3.50
CA ASP A 203 -7.97 -53.58 4.21
C ASP A 203 -7.99 -52.09 3.83
N ASP A 204 -8.15 -51.80 2.53
CA ASP A 204 -8.22 -50.41 2.02
C ASP A 204 -9.48 -49.68 2.49
N TYR A 205 -10.59 -50.40 2.65
CA TYR A 205 -11.84 -49.86 3.20
C TYR A 205 -11.73 -49.59 4.69
N GLN A 206 -11.17 -50.52 5.47
CA GLN A 206 -10.93 -50.31 6.90
C GLN A 206 -9.99 -49.12 7.14
N ALA A 207 -8.89 -49.03 6.39
CA ALA A 207 -7.97 -47.89 6.47
C ALA A 207 -8.67 -46.55 6.17
N LEU A 208 -9.63 -46.53 5.23
CA LEU A 208 -10.43 -45.34 4.95
C LEU A 208 -11.33 -44.96 6.12
N ILE A 209 -12.00 -45.94 6.75
CA ILE A 209 -12.86 -45.70 7.92
C ILE A 209 -12.02 -45.21 9.09
N GLU A 210 -10.88 -45.84 9.38
CA GLU A 210 -9.98 -45.44 10.47
C GLU A 210 -9.49 -44.00 10.30
N LYS A 211 -9.13 -43.63 9.06
CA LYS A 211 -8.75 -42.26 8.73
C LYS A 211 -9.89 -41.27 8.99
N ALA A 212 -11.12 -41.61 8.60
CA ALA A 212 -12.29 -40.77 8.89
C ALA A 212 -12.57 -40.67 10.39
N HIS A 213 -12.47 -41.78 11.12
CA HIS A 213 -12.65 -41.84 12.57
C HIS A 213 -11.65 -40.95 13.31
N ASN A 214 -10.37 -41.00 12.95
CA ASN A 214 -9.35 -40.16 13.58
C ASN A 214 -9.61 -38.66 13.36
N VAL A 215 -10.07 -38.28 12.17
CA VAL A 215 -10.46 -36.88 11.89
C VAL A 215 -11.64 -36.44 12.76
N GLU A 216 -12.62 -37.29 13.00
CA GLU A 216 -13.74 -36.98 13.89
C GLU A 216 -13.31 -36.92 15.37
N LEU A 217 -12.37 -37.77 15.80
CA LEU A 217 -11.79 -37.68 17.15
C LEU A 217 -11.05 -36.35 17.35
N ASP A 218 -10.19 -35.96 16.41
CA ASP A 218 -9.46 -34.69 16.47
C ASP A 218 -10.43 -33.50 16.56
N LYS A 219 -11.52 -33.53 15.77
CA LYS A 219 -12.59 -32.51 15.84
C LYS A 219 -13.28 -32.51 17.20
N ALA A 220 -13.64 -33.68 17.73
CA ALA A 220 -14.30 -33.78 19.02
C ALA A 220 -13.40 -33.30 20.17
N GLU A 221 -12.09 -33.56 20.10
CA GLU A 221 -11.10 -33.01 21.04
C GLU A 221 -11.00 -31.50 20.92
N LEU A 222 -10.89 -30.97 19.70
CA LEU A 222 -10.89 -29.52 19.45
C LEU A 222 -12.16 -28.86 19.98
N GLU A 223 -13.33 -29.44 19.73
CA GLU A 223 -14.61 -28.94 20.25
C GLU A 223 -14.66 -28.95 21.77
N LYS A 224 -14.17 -30.00 22.43
CA LYS A 224 -14.07 -30.03 23.90
C LYS A 224 -13.12 -28.95 24.43
N THR A 225 -11.95 -28.80 23.81
CA THR A 225 -11.00 -27.74 24.20
C THR A 225 -11.61 -26.36 24.00
N TRP A 226 -12.30 -26.15 22.88
CA TRP A 226 -12.97 -24.90 22.58
C TRP A 226 -14.11 -24.61 23.56
N LEU A 227 -14.96 -25.59 23.86
CA LEU A 227 -16.01 -25.47 24.88
C LEU A 227 -15.43 -25.12 26.25
N THR A 228 -14.33 -25.77 26.64
CA THR A 228 -13.65 -25.50 27.91
C THR A 228 -13.05 -24.10 27.94
N GLU A 229 -12.44 -23.64 26.84
CA GLU A 229 -11.91 -22.28 26.72
C GLU A 229 -13.02 -21.22 26.73
N MET A 230 -14.17 -21.51 26.11
CA MET A 230 -15.33 -20.61 26.07
C MET A 230 -16.09 -20.58 27.40
N SER A 231 -16.12 -21.69 28.14
CA SER A 231 -16.75 -21.76 29.47
C SER A 231 -15.83 -21.24 30.58
N ALA A 232 -14.51 -21.24 30.39
CA ALA A 232 -13.53 -20.68 31.33
C ALA A 232 -13.65 -19.14 31.43
N GLY A 233 -14.64 -18.68 32.20
CA GLY A 233 -14.97 -17.27 32.39
C GLY A 233 -16.46 -17.03 32.64
N LEU A 234 -17.31 -18.00 32.33
CA LEU A 234 -18.69 -18.08 32.79
C LEU A 234 -18.65 -18.80 34.14
N ALA A 235 -18.92 -18.10 35.24
CA ALA A 235 -19.03 -18.76 36.53
C ALA A 235 -20.23 -19.72 36.48
N ASP A 236 -20.05 -20.98 36.88
CA ASP A 236 -21.14 -21.93 37.09
C ASP A 236 -21.96 -21.43 38.29
N ASP A 237 -22.84 -20.45 38.06
CA ASP A 237 -23.84 -20.03 39.01
C ASP A 237 -25.05 -20.95 38.88
N ASP A 238 -24.90 -22.17 39.39
CA ASP A 238 -26.01 -23.11 39.65
C ASP A 238 -26.86 -22.61 40.84
N THR A 239 -27.24 -21.34 40.85
CA THR A 239 -28.45 -20.87 41.52
C THR A 239 -29.44 -20.36 40.48
N VAL A 240 -30.40 -21.23 40.17
CA VAL A 240 -31.61 -20.90 39.41
C VAL A 240 -32.38 -19.84 40.19
N GLU A 241 -32.26 -18.58 39.80
CA GLU A 241 -33.31 -17.58 40.01
C GLU A 241 -33.85 -17.14 38.65
N GLU A 242 -35.06 -17.60 38.36
CA GLU A 242 -35.97 -17.00 37.39
C GLU A 242 -36.02 -15.49 37.62
N ASN A 243 -35.36 -14.70 36.77
CA ASN A 243 -35.63 -13.27 36.65
C ASN A 243 -35.31 -12.77 35.23
N ASP A 244 -36.40 -12.48 34.52
CA ASP A 244 -36.59 -11.50 33.46
C ASP A 244 -35.54 -11.33 32.35
N ILE A 245 -36.02 -11.68 31.16
CA ILE A 245 -35.55 -11.30 29.84
C ILE A 245 -35.39 -9.77 29.78
N GLY A 246 -34.16 -9.30 29.93
CA GLY A 246 -33.76 -7.93 29.65
C GLY A 246 -32.79 -7.90 28.48
N ASP A 247 -33.25 -7.37 27.35
CA ASP A 247 -32.48 -7.07 26.14
C ASP A 247 -31.03 -6.63 26.45
N LEU A 248 -30.07 -7.52 26.19
CA LEU A 248 -28.66 -7.15 26.16
C LEU A 248 -28.23 -7.00 24.71
N ASP A 249 -28.17 -5.73 24.29
CA ASP A 249 -27.63 -5.25 23.02
C ASP A 249 -26.36 -6.02 22.59
N LEU A 250 -26.50 -6.89 21.60
CA LEU A 250 -25.43 -7.70 20.99
C LEU A 250 -24.46 -6.90 20.09
N ASP A 251 -24.54 -5.57 20.07
CA ASP A 251 -23.93 -4.74 19.01
C ASP A 251 -22.56 -4.11 19.34
N LYS A 252 -21.81 -4.60 20.34
CA LYS A 252 -20.50 -4.02 20.70
C LYS A 252 -19.38 -5.02 20.97
N ILE A 253 -19.20 -6.01 20.11
CA ILE A 253 -17.92 -6.73 20.01
C ILE A 253 -17.09 -6.03 18.92
N SER A 254 -16.35 -4.99 19.31
CA SER A 254 -15.36 -4.41 18.39
C SER A 254 -14.16 -5.35 18.27
N VAL A 255 -13.75 -5.64 17.04
CA VAL A 255 -12.64 -6.57 16.70
C VAL A 255 -11.29 -6.14 17.29
N ASN A 256 -11.19 -4.95 17.90
CA ASN A 256 -9.98 -4.49 18.56
C ASN A 256 -10.33 -3.76 19.88
N PRO A 257 -10.41 -4.48 21.02
CA PRO A 257 -10.69 -3.86 22.31
C PRO A 257 -9.56 -2.87 22.68
N PRO A 258 -9.90 -1.76 23.37
CA PRO A 258 -8.91 -0.75 23.74
C PRO A 258 -7.82 -1.36 24.64
N VAL A 259 -6.55 -1.07 24.32
CA VAL A 259 -5.39 -1.61 25.05
C VAL A 259 -5.42 -1.14 26.50
N GLN A 260 -5.82 -2.03 27.41
CA GLN A 260 -5.79 -1.79 28.86
C GLN A 260 -4.34 -1.61 29.33
N ARG A 261 -4.09 -0.51 30.06
CA ARG A 261 -2.75 -0.10 30.50
C ARG A 261 -2.11 -1.08 31.49
N GLU A 262 -2.92 -1.88 32.15
CA GLU A 262 -2.54 -2.87 33.18
C GLU A 262 -1.78 -4.07 32.60
N LYS A 263 -1.94 -4.37 31.31
CA LYS A 263 -1.26 -5.51 30.64
C LYS A 263 0.13 -5.16 30.08
N LYS A 264 0.67 -3.97 30.37
CA LYS A 264 1.99 -3.55 29.88
C LYS A 264 3.11 -4.12 30.77
N LYS A 265 3.85 -5.10 30.24
CA LYS A 265 5.09 -5.61 30.85
C LYS A 265 6.05 -4.47 31.16
N THR A 266 6.64 -4.47 32.36
CA THR A 266 7.66 -3.48 32.73
C THR A 266 8.94 -3.69 31.92
N LYS A 267 9.80 -2.66 31.82
CA LYS A 267 11.07 -2.73 31.08
C LYS A 267 11.97 -3.87 31.60
N ILE A 268 11.91 -4.15 32.90
CA ILE A 268 12.65 -5.24 33.56
C ILE A 268 12.14 -6.61 33.11
N GLN A 269 10.82 -6.82 33.12
CA GLN A 269 10.20 -8.06 32.66
C GLN A 269 10.51 -8.33 31.17
N ARG A 270 10.44 -7.29 30.33
CA ARG A 270 10.79 -7.37 28.90
C ARG A 270 12.25 -7.73 28.67
N ASN A 271 13.16 -7.19 29.48
CA ASN A 271 14.59 -7.52 29.39
C ASN A 271 14.90 -8.94 29.88
N LYS A 272 14.21 -9.43 30.92
CA LYS A 272 14.35 -10.80 31.42
C LYS A 272 13.90 -11.83 30.38
N GLU A 273 12.74 -11.60 29.75
CA GLU A 273 12.22 -12.44 28.67
C GLU A 273 13.15 -12.43 27.44
N LYS A 274 13.68 -11.25 27.08
CA LYS A 274 14.67 -11.14 25.99
C LYS A 274 15.95 -11.94 26.29
N LYS A 275 16.42 -11.93 27.54
CA LYS A 275 17.60 -12.70 27.98
C LYS A 275 17.34 -14.21 27.91
N LEU A 276 16.19 -14.68 28.38
CA LEU A 276 15.79 -16.09 28.29
C LEU A 276 15.70 -16.56 26.84
N LYS A 277 15.05 -15.78 25.96
CA LYS A 277 14.94 -16.10 24.54
C LYS A 277 16.30 -16.14 23.82
N GLN A 278 17.26 -15.33 24.26
CA GLN A 278 18.63 -15.39 23.75
C GLN A 278 19.37 -16.64 24.24
N GLN A 279 19.22 -17.01 25.51
CA GLN A 279 19.80 -18.24 26.06
C GLN A 279 19.25 -19.49 25.38
N GLU A 280 17.94 -19.57 25.15
CA GLU A 280 17.33 -20.69 24.41
C GLU A 280 17.85 -20.79 22.98
N LYS A 281 18.03 -19.65 22.29
CA LYS A 281 18.62 -19.64 20.95
C LYS A 281 20.04 -20.18 20.97
N LEU A 282 20.87 -19.76 21.93
CA LEU A 282 22.23 -20.26 22.08
C LEU A 282 22.25 -21.77 22.36
N GLN A 283 21.41 -22.25 23.29
CA GLN A 283 21.29 -23.68 23.56
C GLN A 283 20.85 -24.48 22.33
N LYS A 284 19.91 -23.95 21.53
CA LYS A 284 19.51 -24.58 20.26
C LYS A 284 20.65 -24.61 19.25
N THR A 285 21.44 -23.54 19.13
CA THR A 285 22.59 -23.51 18.24
C THR A 285 23.70 -24.46 18.69
N ASP A 286 23.95 -24.56 20.00
CA ASP A 286 24.99 -25.43 20.55
C ASP A 286 24.59 -26.90 20.44
N LYS A 287 23.31 -27.23 20.70
CA LYS A 287 22.76 -28.57 20.41
C LYS A 287 22.89 -28.92 18.94
N ALA A 288 22.56 -28.01 18.02
CA ALA A 288 22.69 -28.25 16.58
C ALA A 288 24.15 -28.45 16.15
N LYS A 289 25.11 -27.73 16.75
CA LYS A 289 26.55 -27.91 16.51
C LYS A 289 27.06 -29.25 17.04
N ASN A 290 26.68 -29.64 18.25
CA ASN A 290 27.05 -30.93 18.82
C ASN A 290 26.50 -32.09 17.99
N LEU A 291 25.24 -32.01 17.55
CA LEU A 291 24.62 -33.00 16.68
C LEU A 291 25.23 -33.04 15.27
N GLY A 292 25.81 -31.92 14.83
CA GLY A 292 26.63 -31.85 13.63
C GLY A 292 27.99 -32.53 13.79
N GLN A 293 28.65 -32.39 14.94
CA GLN A 293 29.96 -33.00 15.21
C GLN A 293 29.88 -34.52 15.41
N THR A 294 28.80 -35.04 16.03
CA THR A 294 28.58 -36.48 16.16
C THR A 294 28.31 -37.18 14.83
N LYS A 295 27.95 -36.44 13.77
CA LYS A 295 27.73 -37.00 12.42
C LYS A 295 29.00 -37.13 11.58
N TYR A 296 30.14 -36.63 12.06
CA TYR A 296 31.44 -36.71 11.36
C TYR A 296 32.46 -37.60 12.09
N LEU A 297 32.03 -38.35 13.11
CA LEU A 297 32.86 -39.24 13.92
C LEU A 297 32.48 -40.73 13.81
N ASP A 298 31.56 -41.07 12.91
CA ASP A 298 31.23 -42.44 12.49
C ASP A 298 31.63 -42.68 11.03
#